data_AF-A0AAW9QFZ6-F1
#
_entry.id   AF-A0AAW9QFZ6-F1
#
_cell.length_a   1.000
_cell.length_b   1.000
_cell.length_c   1.000
_cell.angle_alpha   90.00
_cell.angle_beta   90.00
_cell.angle_gamma   90.00
#
_symmetry.space_group_name_H-M   'P 1'
#
loop_
_entity.id
_entity.type
_entity.pdbx_description
1 polymer ?
#
loop_
_entity_poly.entity_id
_entity_poly.type
_entity_poly.pdbx_seq_one_letter_code
_entity_poly.pdbx_strand_id
1 'polypeptide(L)'
;MARRATADGAGARRAARRAERRRQAMKHLGRLLGLAVVCLIALQLYFVLRIALMAVVDPQSTSFQRSEARRLLGETGRIEWSQQWVPYDRIAPSLKRAVIASEDASFVDHGGVDWDAIEKAWDRNLRAEARAEKLNQQLQRQGKAAARTAAPAPQPRIVGGSTITQQLAKNLFLSPERTTLRKGQELAITYMLETLLGKQRILEIYLNNVEWGEGVFGAQAAARHYFRVDASQLGTLPAARLAVMLPAPKRFEKRPGSPYIVGRAGTVAARMGAVDLP
;
A
#
# COMPACT_ATOMS: atom_id res chain seq x y z
N MET A 1 57.97 -38.85 -35.12
CA MET A 1 57.64 -38.67 -33.69
C MET A 1 57.51 -37.20 -33.20
N ALA A 2 57.97 -36.18 -33.94
CA ALA A 2 58.00 -34.79 -33.45
C ALA A 2 56.66 -34.00 -33.43
N ARG A 3 55.60 -34.47 -34.10
CA ARG A 3 54.29 -33.76 -34.15
C ARG A 3 53.35 -34.03 -32.95
N ARG A 4 53.59 -35.07 -32.14
CA ARG A 4 52.75 -35.40 -30.97
C ARG A 4 53.09 -34.56 -29.72
N ALA A 5 54.37 -34.23 -29.49
CA ALA A 5 54.80 -33.49 -28.30
C ALA A 5 54.38 -32.00 -28.30
N THR A 6 54.17 -31.39 -29.47
CA THR A 6 53.74 -29.98 -29.58
C THR A 6 52.25 -29.77 -29.35
N ALA A 7 51.42 -30.78 -29.63
CA ALA A 7 49.97 -30.75 -29.43
C ALA A 7 49.59 -30.79 -27.93
N ASP A 8 50.27 -31.62 -27.13
CA ASP A 8 50.03 -31.73 -25.69
C ASP A 8 50.38 -30.44 -24.92
N GLY A 9 51.49 -29.79 -25.27
CA GLY A 9 51.90 -28.51 -24.66
C GLY A 9 50.99 -27.33 -25.03
N ALA A 10 50.32 -27.37 -26.18
CA ALA A 10 49.34 -26.36 -26.57
C ALA A 10 47.99 -26.55 -25.84
N GLY A 11 47.58 -27.81 -25.64
CA GLY A 11 46.39 -28.17 -24.84
C GLY A 11 46.51 -27.75 -23.38
N ALA A 12 47.64 -28.07 -22.73
CA ALA A 12 47.91 -27.70 -21.34
C ALA A 12 47.92 -26.18 -21.12
N ARG A 13 48.56 -25.42 -22.03
CA ARG A 13 48.57 -23.94 -21.98
C ARG A 13 47.18 -23.32 -22.17
N ARG A 14 46.34 -23.89 -23.03
CA ARG A 14 44.94 -23.47 -23.20
C ARG A 14 44.09 -23.77 -21.96
N ALA A 15 44.29 -24.94 -21.33
CA ALA A 15 43.62 -25.31 -20.09
C ALA A 15 44.00 -24.40 -18.91
N ALA A 16 45.30 -24.08 -18.75
CA ALA A 16 45.79 -23.15 -17.73
C ALA A 16 45.20 -21.73 -17.90
N ARG A 17 45.20 -21.19 -19.12
CA ARG A 17 44.57 -19.88 -19.43
C ARG A 17 43.06 -19.88 -19.16
N ARG A 18 42.35 -20.98 -19.44
CA ARG A 18 40.92 -21.13 -19.10
C ARG A 18 40.70 -21.16 -17.59
N ALA A 19 41.53 -21.87 -16.84
CA ALA A 19 41.46 -21.92 -15.38
C ALA A 19 41.78 -20.57 -14.72
N GLU A 20 42.73 -19.82 -15.25
CA GLU A 20 43.06 -18.47 -14.80
C GLU A 20 41.93 -17.47 -15.09
N ARG A 21 41.38 -17.48 -16.32
CA ARG A 21 40.19 -16.67 -16.66
C ARG A 21 38.99 -17.01 -15.77
N ARG A 22 38.75 -18.29 -15.48
CA ARG A 22 37.70 -18.72 -14.53
C ARG A 22 37.95 -18.18 -13.12
N ARG A 23 39.19 -18.26 -12.62
CA ARG A 23 39.55 -17.69 -11.30
C ARG A 23 39.37 -16.18 -11.26
N GLN A 24 39.78 -15.45 -12.30
CA GLN A 24 39.57 -14.01 -12.41
C GLN A 24 38.06 -13.68 -12.48
N ALA A 25 37.30 -14.39 -13.30
CA ALA A 25 35.84 -14.23 -13.39
C ALA A 25 35.15 -14.48 -12.03
N MET A 26 35.54 -15.52 -11.29
CA MET A 26 35.01 -15.79 -9.94
C MET A 26 35.38 -14.67 -8.95
N LYS A 27 36.59 -14.10 -9.03
CA LYS A 27 36.97 -12.93 -8.22
C LYS A 27 36.13 -11.70 -8.56
N HIS A 28 35.88 -11.44 -9.86
CA HIS A 28 35.03 -10.34 -10.29
C HIS A 28 33.57 -10.54 -9.85
N LEU A 29 33.04 -11.75 -9.99
CA LEU A 29 31.70 -12.11 -9.52
C LEU A 29 31.58 -11.92 -8.00
N GLY A 30 32.56 -12.39 -7.23
CA GLY A 30 32.61 -12.17 -5.78
C GLY A 30 32.62 -10.69 -5.38
N ARG A 31 33.36 -9.85 -6.12
CA ARG A 31 33.36 -8.39 -5.92
C ARG A 31 32.01 -7.76 -6.26
N LEU A 32 31.36 -8.18 -7.34
CA LEU A 32 30.04 -7.70 -7.73
C LEU A 32 28.96 -8.10 -6.70
N LEU A 33 29.01 -9.34 -6.21
CA LEU A 33 28.13 -9.80 -5.14
C LEU A 33 28.38 -9.03 -3.84
N GLY A 34 29.65 -8.81 -3.47
CA GLY A 34 30.00 -7.98 -2.33
C GLY A 34 29.47 -6.56 -2.46
N LEU A 35 29.66 -5.92 -3.61
CA LEU A 35 29.11 -4.58 -3.89
C LEU A 35 27.58 -4.57 -3.81
N ALA A 36 26.90 -5.57 -4.37
CA ALA A 36 25.44 -5.68 -4.29
C ALA A 36 24.95 -5.79 -2.83
N VAL A 37 25.65 -6.55 -1.98
CA VAL A 37 25.35 -6.63 -0.55
C VAL A 37 25.56 -5.27 0.14
N VAL A 38 26.67 -4.58 -0.14
CA VAL A 38 26.91 -3.24 0.41
C VAL A 38 25.82 -2.25 -0.03
N CYS A 39 25.43 -2.25 -1.31
CA CYS A 39 24.34 -1.41 -1.81
C CYS A 39 23.00 -1.75 -1.11
N LEU A 40 22.71 -3.03 -0.90
CA LEU A 40 21.51 -3.45 -0.19
C LEU A 40 21.52 -2.96 1.26
N ILE A 41 22.63 -3.11 1.98
CA ILE A 41 22.77 -2.63 3.36
C ILE A 41 22.62 -1.11 3.42
N ALA A 42 23.30 -0.38 2.53
CA ALA A 42 23.19 1.07 2.46
C ALA A 42 21.74 1.52 2.19
N LEU A 43 21.02 0.81 1.32
CA LEU A 43 19.60 1.06 1.06
C LEU A 43 18.73 0.81 2.30
N GLN A 44 18.97 -0.28 3.06
CA GLN A 44 18.23 -0.54 4.30
C GLN A 44 18.55 0.52 5.37
N LEU A 45 19.81 0.91 5.51
CA LEU A 45 20.22 1.98 6.42
C LEU A 45 19.57 3.31 6.06
N TYR A 46 19.46 3.63 4.76
CA TYR A 46 18.72 4.79 4.29
C TYR A 46 17.27 4.76 4.76
N PHE A 47 16.55 3.63 4.58
CA PHE A 47 15.16 3.51 5.05
C PHE A 47 15.04 3.62 6.57
N VAL A 48 15.89 2.91 7.32
CA VAL A 48 15.89 2.96 8.79
C VAL A 48 16.12 4.40 9.28
N LEU A 49 17.15 5.07 8.79
CA LEU A 49 17.45 6.45 9.19
C LEU A 49 16.32 7.40 8.78
N ARG A 50 15.78 7.22 7.57
CA ARG A 50 14.69 8.05 7.06
C ARG A 50 13.41 7.88 7.87
N ILE A 51 13.08 6.66 8.28
CA ILE A 51 11.92 6.36 9.13
C ILE A 51 12.16 6.85 10.56
N ALA A 52 13.32 6.60 11.14
CA ALA A 52 13.66 7.09 12.48
C ALA A 52 13.57 8.63 12.56
N LEU A 53 14.04 9.32 11.51
CA LEU A 53 13.88 10.78 11.42
C LEU A 53 12.41 11.22 11.42
N MET A 54 11.50 10.40 10.88
CA MET A 54 10.06 10.70 10.88
C MET A 54 9.44 10.67 12.29
N ALA A 55 10.14 10.16 13.30
CA ALA A 55 9.70 10.28 14.69
C ALA A 55 9.64 11.74 15.17
N VAL A 56 10.46 12.62 14.57
CA VAL A 56 10.59 14.02 14.97
C VAL A 56 10.40 15.01 13.82
N VAL A 57 10.56 14.58 12.56
CA VAL A 57 10.38 15.42 11.37
C VAL A 57 9.20 14.93 10.55
N ASP A 58 8.26 15.82 10.27
CA ASP A 58 7.10 15.50 9.44
C ASP A 58 7.51 15.26 7.97
N PRO A 59 7.12 14.13 7.36
CA PRO A 59 7.38 13.90 5.95
C PRO A 59 6.56 14.88 5.10
N GLN A 60 7.28 15.77 4.39
CA GLN A 60 6.67 16.80 3.55
C GLN A 60 5.97 16.23 2.31
N SER A 61 6.52 15.17 1.70
CA SER A 61 5.89 14.47 0.59
C SER A 61 6.23 12.99 0.53
N THR A 62 5.32 12.23 -0.08
CA THR A 62 5.43 10.77 -0.28
C THR A 62 5.80 10.42 -1.73
N SER A 63 6.29 9.19 -1.97
CA SER A 63 6.52 8.71 -3.35
C SER A 63 5.24 8.76 -4.17
N PHE A 64 4.12 8.38 -3.56
CA PHE A 64 2.80 8.42 -4.18
C PHE A 64 2.36 9.85 -4.54
N GLN A 65 2.48 10.80 -3.62
CA GLN A 65 2.17 12.21 -3.87
C GLN A 65 3.01 12.78 -5.03
N ARG A 66 4.31 12.45 -5.09
CA ARG A 66 5.18 12.87 -6.20
C ARG A 66 4.82 12.21 -7.54
N SER A 67 4.30 10.98 -7.52
CA SER A 67 3.77 10.37 -8.76
C SER A 67 2.46 11.02 -9.20
N GLU A 68 1.57 11.35 -8.27
CA GLU A 68 0.29 12.00 -8.58
C GLU A 68 0.47 13.42 -9.08
N ALA A 69 1.37 14.22 -8.49
CA ALA A 69 1.68 15.56 -8.98
C ALA A 69 2.21 15.53 -10.43
N ARG A 70 3.06 14.54 -10.77
CA ARG A 70 3.54 14.35 -12.16
C ARG A 70 2.42 13.93 -13.11
N ARG A 71 1.52 13.05 -12.67
CA ARG A 71 0.34 12.64 -13.45
C ARG A 71 -0.56 13.84 -13.75
N LEU A 72 -0.93 14.61 -12.72
CA LEU A 72 -1.80 15.78 -12.86
C LEU A 72 -1.22 16.81 -13.83
N LEU A 73 0.08 17.09 -13.73
CA LEU A 73 0.77 17.99 -14.64
C LEU A 73 0.75 17.46 -16.09
N GLY A 74 0.97 16.16 -16.29
CA GLY A 74 0.97 15.55 -17.63
C GLY A 74 -0.41 15.43 -18.27
N GLU A 75 -1.46 15.18 -17.49
CA GLU A 75 -2.83 14.97 -18.00
C GLU A 75 -3.64 16.27 -18.12
N THR A 76 -3.54 17.14 -17.13
CA THR A 76 -4.40 18.34 -17.02
C THR A 76 -3.66 19.65 -17.31
N GLY A 77 -2.33 19.61 -17.36
CA GLY A 77 -1.48 20.81 -17.50
C GLY A 77 -1.50 21.73 -16.28
N ARG A 78 -2.16 21.34 -15.19
CA ARG A 78 -2.27 22.11 -13.93
C ARG A 78 -2.04 21.20 -12.73
N ILE A 79 -1.63 21.80 -11.62
CA ILE A 79 -1.45 21.12 -10.34
C ILE A 79 -2.51 21.68 -9.40
N GLU A 80 -3.71 21.08 -9.43
CA GLU A 80 -4.71 21.32 -8.40
C GLU A 80 -4.31 20.49 -7.17
N TRP A 81 -3.62 21.13 -6.22
CA TRP A 81 -3.03 20.47 -5.06
C TRP A 81 -3.46 21.14 -3.76
N SER A 82 -3.97 20.34 -2.82
CA SER A 82 -4.33 20.77 -1.48
C SER A 82 -3.73 19.81 -0.46
N GLN A 83 -2.78 20.31 0.33
CA GLN A 83 -2.15 19.57 1.41
C GLN A 83 -1.78 20.53 2.53
N GLN A 84 -2.14 20.17 3.76
CA GLN A 84 -1.71 20.91 4.94
C GLN A 84 -1.49 19.92 6.08
N TRP A 85 -0.27 19.95 6.64
CA TRP A 85 0.04 19.16 7.82
C TRP A 85 -0.63 19.74 9.06
N VAL A 86 -1.23 18.88 9.87
CA VAL A 86 -1.74 19.22 11.20
C VAL A 86 -1.24 18.19 12.24
N PRO A 87 -0.78 18.64 13.42
CA PRO A 87 -0.38 17.73 14.49
C PRO A 87 -1.52 16.81 14.93
N TYR A 88 -1.18 15.63 15.45
CA TYR A 88 -2.14 14.61 15.88
C TYR A 88 -3.27 15.17 16.77
N ASP A 89 -2.94 16.02 17.73
CA ASP A 89 -3.91 16.57 18.69
C ASP A 89 -4.90 17.57 18.04
N ARG A 90 -4.57 18.09 16.86
CA ARG A 90 -5.44 18.96 16.05
C ARG A 90 -6.25 18.19 15.02
N ILE A 91 -6.23 16.87 15.05
CA ILE A 91 -7.12 16.01 14.27
C ILE A 91 -8.22 15.50 15.20
N ALA A 92 -9.48 15.67 14.79
CA ALA A 92 -10.62 15.26 15.61
C ALA A 92 -10.56 13.76 15.97
N PRO A 93 -10.85 13.38 17.23
CA PRO A 93 -10.91 11.97 17.64
C PRO A 93 -11.91 11.15 16.81
N SER A 94 -12.98 11.78 16.33
CA SER A 94 -13.95 11.20 15.41
C SER A 94 -13.29 10.74 14.10
N LEU A 95 -12.40 11.53 13.49
CA LEU A 95 -11.72 11.14 12.27
C LEU A 95 -10.76 9.99 12.51
N LYS A 96 -9.97 10.05 13.59
CA LYS A 96 -9.05 8.98 13.98
C LYS A 96 -9.80 7.64 14.14
N ARG A 97 -10.90 7.65 14.91
CA ARG A 97 -11.75 6.46 15.14
C ARG A 97 -12.42 5.97 13.86
N ALA A 98 -12.92 6.88 13.02
CA ALA A 98 -13.57 6.52 11.77
C ALA A 98 -12.61 5.80 10.80
N VAL A 99 -11.38 6.30 10.68
CA VAL A 99 -10.35 5.71 9.83
C VAL A 99 -9.93 4.35 10.34
N ILE A 100 -9.61 4.21 11.63
CA ILE A 100 -9.29 2.92 12.24
C ILE A 100 -10.45 1.94 12.06
N ALA A 101 -11.69 2.32 12.39
CA ALA A 101 -12.88 1.45 12.23
C ALA A 101 -13.10 0.97 10.79
N SER A 102 -12.76 1.79 9.79
CA SER A 102 -13.02 1.51 8.38
C SER A 102 -11.89 0.73 7.71
N GLU A 103 -10.65 1.12 8.00
CA GLU A 103 -9.45 0.61 7.31
C GLU A 103 -8.78 -0.53 8.08
N ASP A 104 -8.76 -0.47 9.42
CA ASP A 104 -7.90 -1.32 10.24
C ASP A 104 -8.36 -1.37 11.71
N ALA A 105 -9.44 -2.12 11.99
CA ALA A 105 -10.15 -2.02 13.27
C ALA A 105 -9.33 -2.46 14.51
N SER A 106 -8.28 -3.25 14.30
CA SER A 106 -7.34 -3.81 15.29
C SER A 106 -6.00 -3.05 15.25
N PHE A 107 -5.95 -1.85 14.65
CA PHE A 107 -4.71 -1.10 14.40
C PHE A 107 -3.76 -1.00 15.60
N VAL A 108 -4.32 -0.84 16.79
CA VAL A 108 -3.56 -0.70 18.04
C VAL A 108 -2.99 -2.03 18.55
N ASP A 109 -3.56 -3.16 18.14
CA ASP A 109 -3.28 -4.49 18.70
C ASP A 109 -2.19 -5.24 17.94
N HIS A 110 -1.98 -4.94 16.65
CA HIS A 110 -1.04 -5.70 15.81
C HIS A 110 0.27 -4.95 15.50
N GLY A 111 1.35 -5.67 15.23
CA GLY A 111 2.66 -5.10 14.86
C GLY A 111 2.81 -4.75 13.36
N GLY A 112 1.79 -4.10 12.78
CA GLY A 112 1.75 -3.69 11.36
C GLY A 112 1.21 -4.69 10.36
N VAL A 113 1.12 -5.98 10.70
CA VAL A 113 0.40 -6.99 9.91
C VAL A 113 -0.67 -7.62 10.78
N ASP A 114 -1.92 -7.55 10.33
CA ASP A 114 -3.03 -8.25 10.95
C ASP A 114 -3.24 -9.60 10.25
N TRP A 115 -2.70 -10.66 10.86
CA TRP A 115 -2.83 -12.02 10.35
C TRP A 115 -4.27 -12.54 10.42
N ASP A 116 -5.00 -12.19 11.47
CA ASP A 116 -6.40 -12.59 11.64
C ASP A 116 -7.29 -11.93 10.58
N ALA A 117 -7.04 -10.66 10.24
CA ALA A 117 -7.75 -9.97 9.17
C ALA A 117 -7.42 -10.56 7.80
N ILE A 118 -6.18 -10.97 7.56
CA ILE A 118 -5.77 -11.66 6.32
C ILE A 118 -6.49 -13.00 6.20
N GLU A 119 -6.52 -13.81 7.25
CA GLU A 119 -7.23 -15.10 7.27
C GLU A 119 -8.73 -14.89 7.03
N LYS A 120 -9.36 -13.96 7.77
CA LYS A 120 -10.79 -13.62 7.57
C LYS A 120 -11.07 -13.07 6.17
N ALA A 121 -10.15 -12.34 5.56
CA ALA A 121 -10.29 -11.84 4.19
C ALA A 121 -10.19 -12.98 3.18
N TRP A 122 -9.24 -13.90 3.37
CA TRP A 122 -9.06 -15.10 2.56
C TRP A 122 -10.33 -15.96 2.59
N ASP A 123 -10.85 -16.28 3.77
CA ASP A 123 -12.09 -17.03 3.96
C ASP A 123 -13.29 -16.37 3.29
N ARG A 124 -13.42 -15.05 3.40
CA ARG A 124 -14.50 -14.29 2.75
C ARG A 124 -14.40 -14.37 1.23
N ASN A 125 -13.18 -14.29 0.68
CA ASN A 125 -12.93 -14.40 -0.76
C ASN A 125 -13.27 -15.80 -1.26
N LEU A 126 -12.79 -16.87 -0.60
CA LEU A 126 -13.13 -18.25 -0.92
C LEU A 126 -14.64 -18.51 -0.91
N ARG A 127 -15.34 -18.03 0.14
CA ARG A 127 -16.81 -18.16 0.22
C ARG A 127 -17.54 -17.33 -0.84
N ALA A 128 -16.99 -16.21 -1.28
CA ALA A 128 -17.57 -15.39 -2.34
C ALA A 128 -17.40 -16.08 -3.70
N GLU A 129 -16.23 -16.66 -3.97
CA GLU A 129 -15.94 -17.46 -5.16
C GLU A 129 -16.84 -18.69 -5.25
N ALA A 130 -16.93 -19.49 -4.19
CA ALA A 130 -17.79 -20.67 -4.15
C ALA A 130 -19.29 -20.32 -4.37
N ARG A 131 -19.74 -19.16 -3.88
CA ARG A 131 -21.11 -18.67 -4.13
C ARG A 131 -21.32 -18.24 -5.59
N ALA A 132 -20.35 -17.55 -6.18
CA ALA A 132 -20.40 -17.14 -7.58
C ALA A 132 -20.40 -18.35 -8.52
N GLU A 133 -19.58 -19.37 -8.23
CA GLU A 133 -19.54 -20.63 -8.97
C GLU A 133 -20.88 -21.37 -8.90
N LYS A 134 -21.47 -21.50 -7.70
CA LYS A 134 -22.80 -22.12 -7.53
C LYS A 134 -23.87 -21.38 -8.33
N LEU A 135 -23.87 -20.06 -8.31
CA LEU A 135 -24.81 -19.24 -9.09
C LEU A 135 -24.62 -19.49 -10.61
N ASN A 136 -23.38 -19.51 -11.08
CA ASN A 136 -23.06 -19.80 -12.48
C ASN A 136 -23.52 -21.20 -12.90
N GLN A 137 -23.30 -22.22 -12.06
CA GLN A 137 -23.76 -23.58 -12.32
C GLN A 137 -25.30 -23.66 -12.38
N GLN A 138 -26.01 -22.94 -11.50
CA GLN A 138 -27.47 -22.85 -11.53
C GLN A 138 -27.98 -22.20 -12.82
N LEU A 139 -27.39 -21.08 -13.25
CA LEU A 139 -27.74 -20.39 -14.49
C LEU A 139 -27.50 -21.26 -15.73
N GLN A 140 -26.42 -22.04 -15.75
CA GLN A 140 -26.14 -22.98 -16.86
C GLN A 140 -27.18 -24.11 -16.92
N ARG A 141 -27.64 -24.61 -15.76
CA ARG A 141 -28.67 -25.65 -15.67
C ARG A 141 -30.06 -25.17 -16.12
N GLN A 142 -30.37 -23.88 -15.95
CA GLN A 142 -31.64 -23.28 -16.38
C GLN A 142 -31.78 -23.10 -17.91
N GLY A 143 -30.77 -23.51 -18.69
CA GLY A 143 -30.83 -23.58 -20.15
C GLY A 143 -30.41 -22.30 -20.87
N LYS A 144 -29.87 -22.48 -22.08
CA LYS A 144 -29.22 -21.43 -22.90
C LYS A 144 -30.14 -20.24 -23.27
N ALA A 145 -31.47 -20.41 -23.23
CA ALA A 145 -32.42 -19.35 -23.58
C ALA A 145 -32.53 -18.27 -22.49
N ALA A 146 -32.54 -18.65 -21.21
CA ALA A 146 -32.53 -17.71 -20.08
C ALA A 146 -31.14 -17.08 -19.86
N ALA A 147 -30.07 -17.81 -20.18
CA ALA A 147 -28.69 -17.33 -20.06
C ALA A 147 -28.30 -16.25 -21.10
N ARG A 148 -29.02 -16.13 -22.24
CA ARG A 148 -28.75 -15.08 -23.26
C ARG A 148 -29.28 -13.71 -22.86
N THR A 149 -30.27 -13.64 -21.97
CA THR A 149 -30.86 -12.38 -21.47
C THR A 149 -30.43 -12.06 -20.03
N ALA A 150 -29.87 -13.02 -19.30
CA ALA A 150 -29.35 -12.81 -17.95
C ALA A 150 -28.05 -11.99 -17.98
N ALA A 151 -27.98 -10.93 -17.17
CA ALA A 151 -26.73 -10.21 -16.92
C ALA A 151 -25.66 -11.19 -16.39
N PRO A 152 -24.38 -11.02 -16.78
CA PRO A 152 -23.31 -11.87 -16.27
C PRO A 152 -23.29 -11.84 -14.74
N ALA A 153 -23.09 -13.00 -14.12
CA ALA A 153 -23.05 -13.10 -12.67
C ALA A 153 -22.00 -12.12 -12.11
N PRO A 154 -22.34 -11.37 -11.04
CA PRO A 154 -21.42 -10.41 -10.46
C PRO A 154 -20.15 -11.15 -9.99
N GLN A 155 -19.00 -10.71 -10.48
CA GLN A 155 -17.72 -11.29 -10.06
C GLN A 155 -17.51 -11.03 -8.56
N PRO A 156 -17.02 -12.02 -7.79
CA PRO A 156 -16.75 -11.85 -6.38
C PRO A 156 -15.70 -10.75 -6.19
N ARG A 157 -16.06 -9.69 -5.46
CA ARG A 157 -15.14 -8.60 -5.14
C ARG A 157 -14.16 -9.08 -4.08
N ILE A 158 -12.90 -9.21 -4.45
CA ILE A 158 -11.80 -9.53 -3.54
C ILE A 158 -11.68 -8.43 -2.47
N VAL A 159 -11.77 -8.84 -1.20
CA VAL A 159 -11.53 -7.96 -0.05
C VAL A 159 -10.05 -7.97 0.27
N GLY A 160 -9.43 -6.79 0.32
CA GLY A 160 -8.05 -6.61 0.76
C GLY A 160 -7.96 -6.53 2.29
N GLY A 161 -6.87 -7.04 2.86
CA GLY A 161 -6.57 -6.99 4.30
C GLY A 161 -5.29 -6.20 4.58
N SER A 162 -5.06 -5.08 3.89
CA SER A 162 -3.86 -4.26 4.13
C SER A 162 -4.10 -3.26 5.25
N THR A 163 -3.26 -3.33 6.28
CA THR A 163 -3.29 -2.47 7.48
C THR A 163 -2.95 -1.01 7.14
N ILE A 164 -3.26 -0.08 8.04
CA ILE A 164 -2.89 1.33 7.91
C ILE A 164 -1.37 1.47 7.69
N THR A 165 -0.56 0.72 8.43
CA THR A 165 0.91 0.77 8.32
C THR A 165 1.41 0.25 6.97
N GLN A 166 0.81 -0.82 6.43
CA GLN A 166 1.14 -1.32 5.08
C GLN A 166 0.77 -0.30 4.00
N GLN A 167 -0.41 0.32 4.13
CA GLN A 167 -0.83 1.38 3.24
C GLN A 167 0.12 2.58 3.31
N LEU A 168 0.55 2.96 4.52
CA LEU A 168 1.52 4.02 4.73
C LEU A 168 2.89 3.69 4.11
N ALA A 169 3.43 2.49 4.34
CA ALA A 169 4.68 2.01 3.75
C ALA A 169 4.66 2.11 2.22
N LYS A 170 3.57 1.63 1.61
CA LYS A 170 3.33 1.72 0.17
C LYS A 170 3.35 3.17 -0.31
N ASN A 171 2.63 4.07 0.36
CA ASN A 171 2.49 5.45 -0.08
C ASN A 171 3.79 6.25 0.10
N LEU A 172 4.52 6.06 1.21
CA LEU A 172 5.74 6.80 1.54
C LEU A 172 6.89 6.52 0.58
N PHE A 173 7.12 5.23 0.29
CA PHE A 173 8.41 4.79 -0.25
C PHE A 173 8.33 4.00 -1.55
N LEU A 174 7.18 3.41 -1.87
CA LEU A 174 7.09 2.46 -2.97
C LEU A 174 6.45 3.07 -4.21
N SER A 175 6.80 2.50 -5.37
CA SER A 175 6.15 2.79 -6.65
C SER A 175 4.72 2.21 -6.68
N PRO A 176 3.78 2.79 -7.45
CA PRO A 176 2.44 2.22 -7.66
C PRO A 176 2.40 0.85 -8.36
N GLU A 177 3.53 0.37 -8.89
CA GLU A 177 3.63 -0.92 -9.59
C GLU A 177 3.15 -2.12 -8.76
N ARG A 178 2.52 -3.10 -9.40
CA ARG A 178 2.00 -4.29 -8.70
C ARG A 178 2.89 -5.50 -8.95
N THR A 179 3.92 -5.66 -8.12
CA THR A 179 4.81 -6.84 -8.15
C THR A 179 4.86 -7.54 -6.79
N THR A 180 5.10 -8.85 -6.79
CA THR A 180 5.26 -9.64 -5.55
C THR A 180 6.49 -9.20 -4.76
N LEU A 181 7.58 -8.85 -5.45
CA LEU A 181 8.77 -8.27 -4.85
C LEU A 181 8.46 -6.95 -4.12
N ARG A 182 7.69 -6.04 -4.75
CA ARG A 182 7.25 -4.80 -4.10
C ARG A 182 6.42 -5.10 -2.85
N LYS A 183 5.57 -6.12 -2.87
CA LYS A 183 4.81 -6.52 -1.67
C LYS A 183 5.73 -7.03 -0.55
N GLY A 184 6.81 -7.73 -0.89
CA GLY A 184 7.86 -8.10 0.08
C GLY A 184 8.57 -6.88 0.69
N GLN A 185 8.88 -5.87 -0.13
CA GLN A 185 9.46 -4.61 0.36
C GLN A 185 8.48 -3.84 1.25
N GLU A 186 7.19 -3.82 0.90
CA GLU A 186 6.12 -3.22 1.73
C GLU A 186 6.09 -3.87 3.11
N LEU A 187 6.19 -5.20 3.18
CA LEU A 187 6.24 -5.93 4.45
C LEU A 187 7.48 -5.54 5.28
N ALA A 188 8.67 -5.50 4.67
CA ALA A 188 9.90 -5.11 5.36
C ALA A 188 9.82 -3.68 5.93
N ILE A 189 9.36 -2.72 5.11
CA ILE A 189 9.18 -1.32 5.53
C ILE A 189 8.08 -1.19 6.59
N THR A 190 7.02 -2.00 6.51
CA THR A 190 5.96 -2.03 7.54
C THR A 190 6.54 -2.38 8.90
N TYR A 191 7.37 -3.42 8.99
CA TYR A 191 8.05 -3.76 10.24
C TYR A 191 9.02 -2.67 10.70
N MET A 192 9.73 -2.00 9.78
CA MET A 192 10.57 -0.86 10.14
C MET A 192 9.77 0.31 10.72
N LEU A 193 8.58 0.61 10.16
CA LEU A 193 7.71 1.66 10.69
C LEU A 193 7.24 1.34 12.10
N GLU A 194 6.74 0.12 12.34
CA GLU A 194 6.23 -0.30 13.66
C GLU A 194 7.31 -0.42 14.74
N THR A 195 8.55 -0.70 14.35
CA THR A 195 9.68 -0.80 15.29
C THR A 195 10.25 0.56 15.66
N LEU A 196 10.20 1.53 14.74
CA LEU A 196 10.83 2.84 14.93
C LEU A 196 9.85 3.95 15.32
N LEU A 197 8.56 3.79 15.04
CA LEU A 197 7.52 4.79 15.29
C LEU A 197 6.41 4.23 16.18
N GLY A 198 5.91 5.04 17.11
CA GLY A 198 4.71 4.69 17.88
C GLY A 198 3.44 4.73 17.00
N LYS A 199 2.41 3.98 17.41
CA LYS A 199 1.10 3.89 16.73
C LYS A 199 0.46 5.26 16.47
N GLN A 200 0.52 6.15 17.45
CA GLN A 200 0.07 7.54 17.33
C GLN A 200 0.76 8.26 16.15
N ARG A 201 2.09 8.14 16.05
CA ARG A 201 2.88 8.80 15.01
C ARG A 201 2.64 8.20 13.64
N ILE A 202 2.50 6.88 13.54
CA ILE A 202 2.12 6.19 12.30
C ILE A 202 0.77 6.71 11.80
N LEU A 203 -0.23 6.79 12.69
CA LEU A 203 -1.56 7.27 12.34
C LEU A 203 -1.54 8.76 11.95
N GLU A 204 -0.77 9.59 12.66
CA GLU A 204 -0.59 11.00 12.32
C GLU A 204 -0.02 11.18 10.91
N ILE A 205 1.07 10.47 10.58
CA ILE A 205 1.69 10.53 9.26
C ILE A 205 0.70 10.05 8.20
N TYR A 206 -0.01 8.94 8.46
CA TYR A 206 -1.02 8.41 7.55
C TYR A 206 -2.11 9.45 7.27
N LEU A 207 -2.72 10.01 8.30
CA LEU A 207 -3.83 10.96 8.17
C LEU A 207 -3.41 12.25 7.46
N ASN A 208 -2.15 12.66 7.54
CA ASN A 208 -1.63 13.83 6.85
C ASN A 208 -1.18 13.58 5.40
N ASN A 209 -1.00 12.32 4.99
CA ASN A 209 -0.46 11.98 3.66
C ASN A 209 -1.38 11.15 2.78
N VAL A 210 -2.45 10.58 3.33
CA VAL A 210 -3.41 9.80 2.55
C VAL A 210 -4.20 10.69 1.59
N GLU A 211 -4.52 10.15 0.41
CA GLU A 211 -5.35 10.80 -0.60
C GLU A 211 -6.83 10.64 -0.24
N TRP A 212 -7.54 11.75 -0.14
CA TRP A 212 -8.98 11.79 0.12
C TRP A 212 -9.79 12.08 -1.14
N GLY A 213 -9.12 12.64 -2.16
CA GLY A 213 -9.71 13.11 -3.40
C GLY A 213 -8.64 13.43 -4.44
N GLU A 214 -9.03 13.77 -5.66
CA GLU A 214 -8.05 14.13 -6.70
C GLU A 214 -7.28 15.40 -6.29
N GLY A 215 -5.97 15.24 -6.02
CA GLY A 215 -5.14 16.35 -5.55
C GLY A 215 -5.39 16.78 -4.09
N VAL A 216 -6.23 16.06 -3.34
CA VAL A 216 -6.57 16.39 -1.94
C VAL A 216 -5.88 15.40 -1.00
N PHE A 217 -4.83 15.86 -0.32
CA PHE A 217 -4.00 15.04 0.56
C PHE A 217 -4.02 15.54 2.00
N GLY A 218 -4.21 14.62 2.93
CA GLY A 218 -4.21 14.92 4.35
C GLY A 218 -5.57 15.38 4.91
N ALA A 219 -5.78 15.09 6.20
CA ALA A 219 -7.02 15.29 6.91
C ALA A 219 -7.52 16.74 6.87
N GLN A 220 -6.60 17.70 7.01
CA GLN A 220 -6.92 19.12 7.01
C GLN A 220 -7.45 19.60 5.65
N ALA A 221 -6.78 19.20 4.58
CA ALA A 221 -7.22 19.52 3.22
C ALA A 221 -8.60 18.90 2.94
N ALA A 222 -8.80 17.64 3.33
CA ALA A 222 -10.07 16.94 3.13
C ALA A 222 -11.23 17.55 3.92
N ALA A 223 -11.03 17.87 5.21
CA ALA A 223 -12.04 18.49 6.05
C ALA A 223 -12.53 19.81 5.43
N ARG A 224 -11.59 20.65 4.97
CA ARG A 224 -11.91 21.92 4.32
C ARG A 224 -12.56 21.74 2.96
N HIS A 225 -12.08 20.80 2.16
CA HIS A 225 -12.58 20.55 0.81
C HIS A 225 -14.04 20.05 0.84
N TYR A 226 -14.34 19.06 1.67
CA TYR A 226 -15.66 18.40 1.67
C TYR A 226 -16.67 19.02 2.64
N PHE A 227 -16.22 19.59 3.76
CA PHE A 227 -17.10 20.03 4.86
C PHE A 227 -16.90 21.47 5.30
N ARG A 228 -15.93 22.20 4.70
CA ARG A 228 -15.64 23.61 5.03
C ARG A 228 -15.35 23.86 6.51
N VAL A 229 -14.78 22.86 7.18
CA VAL A 229 -14.34 22.93 8.58
C VAL A 229 -12.88 22.51 8.70
N ASP A 230 -12.25 22.83 9.83
CA ASP A 230 -10.92 22.30 10.14
C ASP A 230 -10.98 20.83 10.59
N ALA A 231 -9.87 20.09 10.45
CA ALA A 231 -9.80 18.68 10.82
C ALA A 231 -10.11 18.42 12.30
N SER A 232 -9.89 19.41 13.17
CA SER A 232 -10.23 19.38 14.61
C SER A 232 -11.73 19.46 14.88
N GLN A 233 -12.53 19.94 13.92
CA GLN A 233 -13.96 20.19 14.06
C GLN A 233 -14.83 19.13 13.38
N LEU A 234 -14.24 18.07 12.81
CA LEU A 234 -14.99 17.01 12.17
C LEU A 234 -15.87 16.27 13.18
N GLY A 235 -17.18 16.28 12.97
CA GLY A 235 -18.11 15.45 13.72
C GLY A 235 -18.07 13.97 13.28
N THR A 236 -18.78 13.11 14.02
CA THR A 236 -18.83 11.65 13.77
C THR A 236 -19.24 11.29 12.34
N LEU A 237 -20.33 11.85 11.83
CA LEU A 237 -20.83 11.52 10.48
C LEU A 237 -19.93 12.06 9.36
N PRO A 238 -19.48 13.34 9.37
CA PRO A 238 -18.48 13.83 8.41
C PRO A 238 -17.20 12.98 8.40
N ALA A 239 -16.67 12.65 9.58
CA ALA A 239 -15.49 11.78 9.72
C ALA A 239 -15.72 10.39 9.11
N ALA A 240 -16.84 9.74 9.42
CA ALA A 240 -17.19 8.44 8.88
C ALA A 240 -17.38 8.47 7.36
N ARG A 241 -17.94 9.56 6.80
CA ARG A 241 -18.05 9.75 5.36
C ARG A 241 -16.69 9.84 4.69
N LEU A 242 -15.75 10.61 5.26
CA LEU A 242 -14.37 10.67 4.76
C LEU A 242 -13.73 9.29 4.77
N ALA A 243 -13.78 8.58 5.90
CA ALA A 243 -13.17 7.26 6.04
C ALA A 243 -13.68 6.24 5.00
N VAL A 244 -14.98 6.28 4.67
CA VAL A 244 -15.58 5.40 3.66
C VAL A 244 -15.08 5.69 2.23
N MET A 245 -14.55 6.89 1.99
CA MET A 245 -14.03 7.28 0.67
C MET A 245 -12.59 6.79 0.42
N LEU A 246 -11.80 6.52 1.47
CA LEU A 246 -10.38 6.14 1.40
C LEU A 246 -10.07 4.95 0.47
N PRO A 247 -10.90 3.89 0.35
CA PRO A 247 -10.56 2.77 -0.52
C PRO A 247 -10.52 3.13 -2.02
N ALA A 248 -11.19 4.21 -2.43
CA ALA A 248 -11.22 4.67 -3.82
C ALA A 248 -11.60 6.16 -3.92
N PRO A 249 -10.74 7.08 -3.46
CA PRO A 249 -11.07 8.49 -3.25
C PRO A 249 -11.60 9.15 -4.53
N LYS A 250 -10.85 9.08 -5.63
CA LYS A 250 -11.22 9.63 -6.96
C LYS A 250 -12.55 9.10 -7.52
N ARG A 251 -12.96 7.89 -7.12
CA ARG A 251 -14.25 7.33 -7.53
C ARG A 251 -15.38 7.88 -6.67
N PHE A 252 -15.17 7.92 -5.35
CA PHE A 252 -16.22 8.31 -4.41
C PHE A 252 -16.44 9.82 -4.34
N GLU A 253 -15.41 10.62 -4.61
CA GLU A 253 -15.50 12.07 -4.73
C GLU A 253 -16.53 12.52 -5.78
N LYS A 254 -16.72 11.77 -6.87
CA LYS A 254 -17.69 12.12 -7.91
C LYS A 254 -19.14 12.13 -7.41
N ARG A 255 -19.43 11.36 -6.35
CA ARG A 255 -20.79 11.24 -5.76
C ARG A 255 -20.68 11.04 -4.24
N PRO A 256 -20.23 12.06 -3.48
CA PRO A 256 -19.92 11.92 -2.05
C PRO A 256 -21.19 11.72 -1.21
N GLY A 257 -22.35 12.16 -1.72
CA GLY A 257 -23.68 11.94 -1.12
C GLY A 257 -24.39 10.66 -1.57
N SER A 258 -23.70 9.72 -2.23
CA SER A 258 -24.36 8.50 -2.73
C SER A 258 -24.96 7.66 -1.58
N PRO A 259 -26.09 6.96 -1.80
CA PRO A 259 -26.71 6.12 -0.77
C PRO A 259 -25.74 5.08 -0.18
N TYR A 260 -24.81 4.58 -0.99
CA TYR A 260 -23.75 3.69 -0.55
C TYR A 260 -22.84 4.34 0.50
N ILE A 261 -22.32 5.54 0.23
CA ILE A 261 -21.42 6.25 1.17
C ILE A 261 -22.20 6.60 2.44
N VAL A 262 -23.42 7.10 2.32
CA VAL A 262 -24.25 7.46 3.47
C VAL A 262 -24.55 6.25 4.35
N GLY A 263 -24.98 5.13 3.78
CA GLY A 263 -25.27 3.91 4.53
C GLY A 263 -24.03 3.29 5.19
N ARG A 264 -22.89 3.26 4.46
CA ARG A 264 -21.63 2.76 5.01
C ARG A 264 -21.07 3.68 6.10
N ALA A 265 -21.19 4.99 5.95
CA ALA A 265 -20.78 5.96 6.97
C ALA A 265 -21.59 5.79 8.26
N GLY A 266 -22.89 5.50 8.17
CA GLY A 266 -23.70 5.14 9.34
C GLY A 266 -23.20 3.88 10.06
N THR A 267 -22.80 2.86 9.30
CA THR A 267 -22.22 1.63 9.87
C THR A 267 -20.87 1.89 10.56
N VAL A 268 -19.99 2.71 9.95
CA VAL A 268 -18.70 3.09 10.54
C VAL A 268 -18.93 3.92 11.79
N ALA A 269 -19.81 4.92 11.74
CA ALA A 269 -20.16 5.78 12.86
C ALA A 269 -20.63 5.00 14.09
N ALA A 270 -21.45 3.96 13.90
CA ALA A 270 -21.91 3.09 14.98
C ALA A 270 -20.79 2.28 15.65
N ARG A 271 -19.69 2.01 14.93
CA ARG A 271 -18.55 1.21 15.42
C ARG A 271 -17.44 2.04 16.06
N MET A 272 -17.39 3.34 15.77
CA MET A 272 -16.33 4.24 16.25
C MET A 272 -16.21 4.29 17.78
N GLY A 273 -17.30 4.07 18.51
CA GLY A 273 -17.27 4.04 19.98
C GLY A 273 -16.41 2.92 20.55
N ALA A 274 -16.29 1.79 19.84
CA ALA A 274 -15.51 0.63 20.26
C ALA A 274 -14.05 0.66 19.78
N VAL A 275 -13.62 1.74 19.13
CA VAL A 275 -12.25 1.88 18.63
C VAL A 275 -11.37 2.55 19.65
N ASP A 276 -10.27 1.90 20.01
CA ASP A 276 -9.23 2.51 20.84
C ASP A 276 -8.32 3.42 20.01
N LEU A 277 -7.95 4.55 20.60
CA LEU A 277 -6.99 5.48 20.01
C LEU A 277 -5.63 5.25 20.67
N PRO A 278 -4.55 5.18 19.88
CA PRO A 278 -3.20 5.18 20.43
C PRO A 278 -2.80 6.56 20.96
#